data_AF-A0A7Y4X031-F1
#
_entry.id   AF-A0A7Y4X031-F1
#
_cell.length_a   1.000
_cell.length_b   1.000
_cell.length_c   1.000
_cell.angle_alpha   90.00
_cell.angle_beta   90.00
_cell.angle_gamma   90.00
#
_symmetry.space_group_name_H-M   'P 1'
#
loop_
_entity.id
_entity.type
_entity.pdbx_description
1 polymer ?
#
loop_
_entity_poly.entity_id
_entity_poly.type
_entity_poly.pdbx_seq_one_letter_code
_entity_poly.pdbx_strand_id
1 'polypeptide(L)'
;MANESKIIRKTDDSAMHLIYDVVGDKAKFISDIDSYYLLNGKYVFLEFIKCAVKPFDYNPNQNWNEIQLHLNRVWEFASKAEGSLWLICYDDSKDQFNLFKVGSMDDTKAEFQSQLNQNIDEFKKWFQLLNSEVLKK
;
A
#
# COMPACT_ATOMS: atom_id res chain seq x y z
N MET A 1 -5.59 25.31 19.05
CA MET A 1 -6.47 24.11 19.08
C MET A 1 -7.20 24.07 17.76
N ALA A 2 -6.84 23.12 16.90
CA ALA A 2 -7.57 22.72 15.71
C ALA A 2 -7.14 21.27 15.45
N ASN A 3 -7.69 20.35 16.24
CA ASN A 3 -7.39 18.92 16.19
C ASN A 3 -8.48 18.21 15.39
N GLU A 4 -8.80 18.76 14.22
CA GLU A 4 -9.65 18.08 13.25
C GLU A 4 -8.75 17.22 12.38
N SER A 5 -8.82 15.91 12.59
CA SER A 5 -8.17 14.92 11.75
C SER A 5 -8.66 15.13 10.32
N LYS A 6 -7.75 15.47 9.40
CA LYS A 6 -8.11 15.61 7.99
C LYS A 6 -8.45 14.23 7.44
N ILE A 7 -9.66 14.09 6.90
CA ILE A 7 -9.95 13.05 5.90
C ILE A 7 -9.08 13.41 4.69
N ILE A 8 -8.01 12.64 4.45
CA ILE A 8 -7.08 12.90 3.36
C ILE A 8 -7.81 12.61 2.04
N ARG A 9 -8.22 13.68 1.37
CA ARG A 9 -8.55 13.67 -0.05
C ARG A 9 -7.23 13.81 -0.80
N LYS A 10 -6.95 12.86 -1.71
CA LYS A 10 -5.90 12.89 -2.74
C LYS A 10 -4.60 13.58 -2.29
N THR A 11 -3.68 12.77 -1.76
CA THR A 11 -2.27 13.12 -1.48
C THR A 11 -2.10 14.36 -0.59
N ASP A 12 -2.05 14.14 0.73
CA ASP A 12 -1.66 15.20 1.68
C ASP A 12 -0.16 15.51 1.48
N ASP A 13 0.14 16.70 0.95
CA ASP A 13 1.50 17.18 0.62
C ASP A 13 2.49 17.00 1.78
N SER A 14 2.01 17.07 3.03
CA SER A 14 2.81 16.90 4.24
C SER A 14 3.46 15.52 4.35
N ALA A 15 2.75 14.48 3.91
CA ALA A 15 3.22 13.12 3.98
C ALA A 15 4.19 12.84 2.82
N MET A 16 4.01 13.52 1.67
CA MET A 16 4.92 13.43 0.52
C MET A 16 6.23 14.12 0.87
N HIS A 17 6.16 15.29 1.51
CA HIS A 17 7.32 16.03 2.00
C HIS A 17 8.22 15.16 2.88
N LEU A 18 7.65 14.36 3.77
CA LEU A 18 8.47 13.45 4.56
C LEU A 18 9.13 12.36 3.71
N ILE A 19 8.44 11.80 2.72
CA ILE A 19 9.09 10.84 1.80
C ILE A 19 10.26 11.54 1.06
N TYR A 20 10.09 12.80 0.64
CA TYR A 20 11.18 13.61 0.09
C TYR A 20 12.33 13.78 1.09
N ASP A 21 12.05 14.07 2.36
CA ASP A 21 13.05 14.27 3.40
C ASP A 21 13.81 12.96 3.74
N VAL A 22 13.11 11.83 3.78
CA VAL A 22 13.69 10.51 4.11
C VAL A 22 14.52 9.98 2.94
N VAL A 23 14.08 10.21 1.71
CA VAL A 23 14.64 9.54 0.52
C VAL A 23 15.56 10.47 -0.30
N GLY A 24 15.54 11.77 -0.03
CA GLY A 24 16.40 12.77 -0.65
C GLY A 24 16.30 12.77 -2.17
N ASP A 25 17.44 12.87 -2.86
CA ASP A 25 17.51 12.92 -4.34
C ASP A 25 16.91 11.69 -5.06
N LYS A 26 16.64 10.60 -4.33
CA LYS A 26 15.96 9.41 -4.88
C LYS A 26 14.44 9.57 -4.91
N ALA A 27 13.88 10.60 -4.29
CA ALA A 27 12.45 10.86 -4.29
C ALA A 27 11.88 11.18 -5.69
N LYS A 28 12.72 11.60 -6.65
CA LYS A 28 12.33 11.72 -8.07
C LYS A 28 11.95 10.39 -8.72
N PHE A 29 12.28 9.27 -8.09
CA PHE A 29 11.90 7.92 -8.53
C PHE A 29 10.64 7.40 -7.83
N ILE A 30 9.99 8.21 -6.99
CA ILE A 30 8.70 7.87 -6.37
C ILE A 30 7.68 7.63 -7.48
N SER A 31 7.18 6.40 -7.57
CA SER A 31 6.08 6.06 -8.46
C SER A 31 4.74 6.54 -7.87
N ASP A 32 3.66 6.49 -8.65
CA ASP A 32 2.31 6.82 -8.19
C ASP A 32 1.89 5.84 -7.09
N ILE A 33 2.28 6.13 -5.85
CA ILE A 33 1.81 5.41 -4.66
C ILE A 33 0.34 5.77 -4.51
N ASP A 34 -0.53 4.78 -4.66
CA ASP A 34 -1.98 5.01 -4.57
C ASP A 34 -2.39 5.56 -3.20
N SER A 35 -1.79 5.06 -2.13
CA SER A 35 -2.04 5.53 -0.75
C SER A 35 -0.93 5.14 0.23
N TYR A 36 -0.69 5.96 1.26
CA TYR A 36 0.16 5.59 2.39
C TYR A 36 -0.28 6.32 3.68
N TYR A 37 0.04 5.72 4.82
CA TYR A 37 -0.48 6.08 6.14
C TYR A 37 0.64 6.05 7.18
N LEU A 38 0.59 6.92 8.19
CA LEU A 38 1.45 6.83 9.38
C LEU A 38 0.66 6.26 10.56
N LEU A 39 0.89 4.99 10.88
CA LEU A 39 0.21 4.26 11.96
C LEU A 39 1.18 4.00 13.11
N ASN A 40 0.87 4.52 14.30
CA ASN A 40 1.69 4.30 15.51
C ASN A 40 3.20 4.58 15.29
N GLY A 41 3.52 5.57 14.45
CA GLY A 41 4.91 5.94 14.11
C GLY A 41 5.55 5.09 13.00
N LYS A 42 4.82 4.17 12.37
CA LYS A 42 5.28 3.36 11.23
C LYS A 42 4.49 3.66 9.96
N TYR A 43 5.17 3.72 8.83
CA TYR A 43 4.52 3.92 7.54
C TYR A 43 3.85 2.64 7.04
N VAL A 44 2.67 2.78 6.44
CA VAL A 44 1.96 1.71 5.74
C VAL A 44 1.64 2.21 4.34
N PHE A 45 2.25 1.60 3.34
CA PHE A 45 2.05 1.87 1.93
C PHE A 45 1.06 0.87 1.37
N LEU A 46 0.09 1.33 0.60
CA LEU A 46 -0.90 0.52 -0.08
C LEU A 46 -0.76 0.73 -1.58
N GLU A 47 -0.74 -0.38 -2.31
CA GLU A 47 -0.63 -0.39 -3.75
C GLU A 47 -1.82 -1.15 -4.36
N PHE A 48 -2.63 -0.50 -5.18
CA PHE A 48 -3.85 -1.09 -5.71
C PHE A 48 -3.62 -1.69 -7.10
N ILE A 49 -3.70 -3.01 -7.18
CA ILE A 49 -3.47 -3.74 -8.43
C ILE A 49 -4.81 -4.19 -8.99
N LYS A 50 -5.19 -3.64 -10.15
CA LYS A 50 -6.38 -4.09 -10.87
C LYS A 50 -6.09 -5.40 -11.60
N CYS A 51 -6.80 -6.46 -11.25
CA CYS A 51 -6.66 -7.79 -11.80
C CYS A 51 -7.53 -7.99 -13.06
N ALA A 52 -7.01 -8.73 -14.04
CA ALA A 52 -7.78 -9.23 -15.18
C ALA A 52 -8.63 -10.48 -14.82
N VAL A 53 -8.30 -11.14 -13.72
CA VAL A 53 -8.98 -12.31 -13.16
C VAL A 53 -9.62 -11.96 -11.81
N LYS A 54 -10.39 -12.90 -11.24
CA LYS A 54 -10.95 -12.72 -9.91
C LYS A 54 -9.83 -12.56 -8.87
N PRO A 55 -9.90 -11.57 -7.95
CA PRO A 55 -8.82 -11.29 -7.01
C PRO A 55 -8.37 -12.48 -6.15
N PHE A 56 -9.27 -13.37 -5.76
CA PHE A 56 -8.90 -14.56 -4.98
C PHE A 56 -8.08 -15.58 -5.77
N ASP A 57 -8.20 -15.57 -7.11
CA ASP A 57 -7.43 -16.40 -8.03
C ASP A 57 -6.17 -15.71 -8.53
N TYR A 58 -5.98 -14.43 -8.19
CA TYR A 58 -4.81 -13.65 -8.61
C TYR A 58 -3.57 -14.02 -7.79
N ASN A 59 -2.47 -14.28 -8.49
CA ASN A 59 -1.15 -14.48 -7.90
C ASN A 59 -0.18 -13.38 -8.40
N PRO A 60 0.30 -12.48 -7.53
CA PRO A 60 1.22 -11.41 -7.94
C PRO A 60 2.50 -11.93 -8.59
N ASN A 61 3.05 -13.06 -8.11
CA ASN A 61 4.31 -13.61 -8.65
C ASN A 61 4.14 -14.23 -10.04
N GLN A 62 2.94 -14.69 -10.40
CA GLN A 62 2.66 -15.14 -11.78
C GLN A 62 2.54 -13.96 -12.75
N ASN A 63 2.19 -12.78 -12.24
CA ASN A 63 2.03 -11.54 -13.01
C ASN A 63 3.19 -10.57 -12.74
N TRP A 64 4.31 -11.09 -12.23
CA TRP A 64 5.42 -10.29 -11.70
C TRP A 64 5.95 -9.28 -12.72
N ASN A 65 6.11 -9.71 -13.97
CA ASN A 65 6.65 -8.86 -15.04
C ASN A 65 5.83 -7.58 -15.27
N GLU A 66 4.53 -7.60 -14.98
CA GLU A 66 3.63 -6.46 -15.16
C GLU A 66 3.74 -5.46 -14.00
N ILE A 67 4.00 -5.94 -12.78
CA ILE A 67 3.93 -5.15 -11.55
C ILE A 67 5.32 -4.82 -10.96
N GLN A 68 6.37 -5.57 -11.32
CA GLN A 68 7.68 -5.53 -10.66
C GLN A 68 8.33 -4.15 -10.65
N LEU A 69 8.29 -3.40 -11.76
CA LEU A 69 9.00 -2.13 -11.86
C LEU A 69 8.42 -1.12 -10.87
N HIS A 70 7.09 -1.13 -10.74
CA HIS A 70 6.36 -0.28 -9.83
C HIS A 70 6.55 -0.73 -8.38
N LEU A 71 6.36 -2.03 -8.12
CA LEU A 71 6.51 -2.60 -6.78
C LEU A 71 7.93 -2.43 -6.22
N ASN A 72 8.97 -2.68 -7.02
CA ASN A 72 10.38 -2.49 -6.64
C ASN A 72 10.64 -1.08 -6.11
N ARG A 73 10.05 -0.07 -6.74
CA ARG A 73 10.17 1.33 -6.30
C ARG A 73 9.44 1.55 -4.99
N VAL A 74 8.17 1.19 -4.90
CA VAL A 74 7.36 1.38 -3.67
C VAL A 74 7.98 0.64 -2.49
N TRP A 75 8.50 -0.57 -2.70
CA TRP A 75 9.18 -1.35 -1.68
C TRP A 75 10.51 -0.74 -1.22
N GLU A 76 11.31 -0.18 -2.14
CA GLU A 76 12.54 0.54 -1.76
C GLU A 76 12.21 1.68 -0.80
N PHE A 77 11.11 2.41 -1.05
CA PHE A 77 10.64 3.47 -0.16
C PHE A 77 10.12 2.92 1.17
N ALA A 78 9.24 1.92 1.12
CA ALA A 78 8.68 1.30 2.31
C ALA A 78 9.78 0.77 3.24
N SER A 79 10.80 0.12 2.68
CA SER A 79 11.93 -0.41 3.44
C SER A 79 12.77 0.69 4.09
N LYS A 80 13.08 1.77 3.38
CA LYS A 80 13.85 2.91 3.93
C LYS A 80 13.09 3.68 5.01
N ALA A 81 11.77 3.79 4.86
CA ALA A 81 10.90 4.43 5.83
C ALA A 81 10.57 3.52 7.03
N GLU A 82 11.19 2.34 7.14
CA GLU A 82 10.86 1.30 8.12
C GLU A 82 9.36 0.98 8.18
N GLY A 83 8.70 1.12 7.02
CA GLY A 83 7.28 0.92 6.83
C GLY A 83 6.93 -0.49 6.36
N SER A 84 5.66 -0.68 6.05
CA SER A 84 5.14 -1.92 5.46
C SER A 84 4.45 -1.61 4.13
N LEU A 85 4.50 -2.55 3.20
CA LEU A 85 3.81 -2.47 1.91
C LEU A 85 2.73 -3.55 1.86
N TRP A 86 1.53 -3.15 1.43
CA TRP A 86 0.43 -4.03 1.12
C TRP A 86 0.02 -3.89 -0.33
N LEU A 87 -0.13 -5.02 -1.02
CA LEU A 87 -0.74 -5.08 -2.34
C LEU A 87 -2.23 -5.37 -2.17
N ILE A 88 -3.07 -4.53 -2.75
CA ILE A 88 -4.53 -4.63 -2.69
C ILE A 88 -5.01 -5.01 -4.10
N CYS A 89 -5.21 -6.30 -4.32
CA CYS A 89 -5.64 -6.83 -5.61
C CYS A 89 -7.18 -6.76 -5.71
N TYR A 90 -7.71 -6.16 -6.77
CA TYR A 90 -9.15 -5.93 -6.96
C TYR A 90 -9.55 -6.06 -8.44
N ASP A 91 -10.84 -6.25 -8.73
CA ASP A 91 -11.37 -6.21 -10.10
C ASP A 91 -12.41 -5.09 -10.27
N ASP A 92 -13.01 -4.96 -11.47
CA ASP A 92 -14.02 -3.94 -11.73
C ASP A 92 -15.27 -4.07 -10.85
N SER A 93 -15.67 -5.30 -10.53
CA SER A 93 -16.85 -5.58 -9.72
C SER A 93 -16.65 -5.22 -8.25
N LYS A 94 -15.39 -5.21 -7.76
CA LYS A 94 -15.02 -4.85 -6.38
C LYS A 94 -15.78 -5.67 -5.33
N ASP A 95 -16.12 -6.91 -5.69
CA ASP A 95 -16.75 -7.87 -4.79
C ASP A 95 -15.73 -8.63 -3.94
N GLN A 96 -14.51 -8.80 -4.47
CA GLN A 96 -13.38 -9.48 -3.86
C GLN A 96 -12.16 -8.55 -3.79
N PHE A 97 -11.39 -8.72 -2.72
CA PHE A 97 -10.12 -8.05 -2.49
C PHE A 97 -9.14 -9.06 -1.93
N ASN A 98 -8.00 -9.23 -2.59
CA ASN A 98 -6.93 -10.10 -2.11
C ASN A 98 -5.74 -9.24 -1.69
N LEU A 99 -5.48 -9.22 -0.38
CA LEU A 99 -4.51 -8.33 0.24
C LEU A 99 -3.26 -9.10 0.59
N PHE A 100 -2.12 -8.66 0.10
CA PHE A 100 -0.83 -9.28 0.39
C PHE A 100 0.08 -8.31 1.14
N LYS A 101 0.53 -8.70 2.34
CA LYS A 101 1.57 -7.96 3.04
C LYS A 101 2.94 -8.40 2.55
N VAL A 102 3.68 -7.50 1.93
CA VAL A 102 5.03 -7.78 1.45
C VAL A 102 5.98 -7.89 2.65
N GLY A 103 6.70 -9.01 2.71
CA GLY A 103 7.70 -9.29 3.73
C GLY A 103 9.12 -9.03 3.26
N SER A 104 9.42 -9.51 2.06
CA SER A 104 10.69 -9.32 1.37
C SER A 104 10.43 -9.32 -0.13
N MET A 105 11.39 -8.83 -0.91
CA MET A 105 11.25 -8.73 -2.35
C MET A 105 12.61 -8.68 -3.02
N ASP A 106 12.71 -9.33 -4.18
CA ASP A 106 13.85 -9.30 -5.08
C ASP A 106 13.40 -8.96 -6.50
N ASP A 107 14.33 -8.94 -7.46
CA ASP A 107 14.02 -8.58 -8.85
C ASP A 107 13.08 -9.57 -9.54
N THR A 108 12.87 -10.76 -8.98
CA THR A 108 12.12 -11.86 -9.61
C THR A 108 10.80 -12.21 -8.92
N LYS A 109 10.63 -11.85 -7.63
CA LYS A 109 9.42 -12.13 -6.87
C LYS A 109 9.31 -11.29 -5.59
N ALA A 110 8.10 -11.27 -5.04
CA ALA A 110 7.85 -10.88 -3.65
C ALA A 110 7.56 -12.11 -2.78
N GLU A 111 8.01 -12.07 -1.52
CA GLU A 111 7.56 -12.99 -0.48
C GLU A 111 6.57 -12.28 0.44
N PHE A 112 5.44 -12.94 0.70
CA PHE A 112 4.34 -12.36 1.44
C PHE A 112 4.31 -12.89 2.87
N GLN A 113 4.28 -11.98 3.85
CA GLN A 113 4.12 -12.32 5.27
C GLN A 113 2.72 -12.81 5.59
N SER A 114 1.72 -12.27 4.89
CA SER A 114 0.33 -12.62 5.10
C SER A 114 -0.50 -12.34 3.85
N GLN A 115 -1.55 -13.14 3.67
CA GLN A 115 -2.57 -12.96 2.65
C GLN A 115 -3.94 -12.90 3.32
N LEU A 116 -4.80 -11.97 2.90
CA LEU A 116 -6.18 -11.86 3.35
C LEU A 116 -7.11 -11.81 2.15
N ASN A 117 -8.04 -12.76 2.07
CA ASN A 117 -9.14 -12.73 1.11
C ASN A 117 -10.34 -12.05 1.77
N GLN A 118 -10.82 -10.96 1.19
CA GLN A 118 -11.88 -10.13 1.75
C GLN A 118 -12.95 -9.83 0.72
N ASN A 119 -14.20 -9.78 1.15
CA ASN A 119 -15.26 -9.12 0.40
C ASN A 119 -15.23 -7.59 0.63
N ILE A 120 -16.10 -6.85 -0.05
CA ILE A 120 -16.15 -5.38 0.06
C ILE A 120 -16.39 -4.87 1.48
N ASP A 121 -17.21 -5.54 2.28
CA ASP A 121 -17.53 -5.09 3.64
C ASP A 121 -16.38 -5.36 4.61
N GLU A 122 -15.70 -6.50 4.44
CA GLU A 122 -14.47 -6.85 5.17
C GLU A 122 -13.33 -5.90 4.81
N PHE A 123 -13.15 -5.61 3.52
CA PHE A 123 -12.15 -4.68 3.04
C PHE A 123 -12.40 -3.27 3.59
N LYS A 124 -13.65 -2.77 3.53
CA LYS A 124 -14.01 -1.48 4.13
C LYS A 124 -13.68 -1.44 5.61
N LYS A 125 -14.01 -2.48 6.38
CA LYS A 125 -13.69 -2.54 7.82
C LYS A 125 -12.18 -2.55 8.04
N TRP A 126 -11.42 -3.35 7.30
CA TRP A 126 -9.97 -3.39 7.39
C TRP A 126 -9.33 -2.03 7.08
N PHE A 127 -9.75 -1.42 5.97
CA PHE A 127 -9.27 -0.13 5.53
C PHE A 127 -9.67 0.99 6.51
N GLN A 128 -10.88 0.93 7.07
CA GLN A 128 -11.32 1.84 8.14
C GLN A 128 -10.55 1.61 9.44
N LEU A 129 -10.22 0.37 9.78
CA LEU A 129 -9.43 0.05 10.97
C LEU A 129 -8.02 0.61 10.85
N LEU A 130 -7.37 0.42 9.70
CA LEU A 130 -6.11 1.09 9.36
C LEU A 130 -6.24 2.59 9.61
N ASN A 131 -7.30 3.23 9.12
CA ASN A 131 -7.54 4.66 9.35
C ASN A 131 -7.85 5.01 10.82
N SER A 132 -8.58 4.17 11.56
CA SER A 132 -8.96 4.45 12.94
C SER A 132 -7.79 4.34 13.92
N GLU A 133 -6.79 3.50 13.60
CA GLU A 133 -5.53 3.46 14.34
C GLU A 133 -4.67 4.70 14.06
N VAL A 134 -4.83 5.38 12.90
CA VAL A 134 -4.29 6.74 12.69
C VAL A 134 -4.90 7.73 13.68
N LEU A 135 -6.20 7.58 13.98
CA LEU A 135 -7.02 8.56 14.71
C LEU A 135 -6.97 8.42 16.25
N LYS A 136 -6.43 7.33 16.80
CA LYS A 136 -6.29 7.12 18.25
C LYS A 136 -5.05 7.79 18.87
N LYS A 137 -4.53 8.85 18.24
CA LYS A 137 -3.47 9.71 18.80
C LYS A 137 -4.05 10.80 19.70
#